data_AF-A0A3M5DKT9-F1
#
_entry.id   AF-A0A3M5DKT9-F1
#
_cell.length_a   1.000
_cell.length_b   1.000
_cell.length_c   1.000
_cell.angle_alpha   90.00
_cell.angle_beta   90.00
_cell.angle_gamma   90.00
#
_symmetry.space_group_name_H-M   'P 1'
#
loop_
_entity.id
_entity.type
_entity.pdbx_description
1 polymer ?
#
loop_
_entity_poly.entity_id
_entity_poly.type
_entity_poly.pdbx_seq_one_letter_code
_entity_poly.pdbx_strand_id
1 'polypeptide(L)'
;MNDPQGFEAISRREQGLQRRLSAAQMSMIAIGGAIGTGLFMGSAFAIGFAGPSVLLSYAIGALITLLLMGCLAEMTVAHATPGSFGAFAEHYVGPLAGFLVRYAYWAAIVLAVGTEVTAVAMYMKYWFAGIPEWVWIISFSTLLIGLNASSVKAFGNFEYCFSTLKIAAIVAFILLGAYLVFGSANPAYGVHNYSAHGGFFPHGLKGMWIAVVVSIFSYLSVEMIAVAAAEAEHPEQAVRSAFRSTIVRLVVFYLLTLALMLAIVPWDQAGQSQSPFVTVMQAIGLPGATGVMNFVVLVAALSAMNSQLYITTRMMFSLSRAGHAPKGLGELSRQGVPLNALLLSSVGIALATLLNQDLAASRAAVRNLSMNTRKDGQEVRGELLRKGRWRPLRMLTEIELSGPLEVTLVPRRIFVDGVEVTSSLAAASIEMSEVLKLKTRHMELVGNRIRVDLDGLFPPPRLDFRVSRLALADGGMQLALGDSLADLQWPALRAPDSYMFIEGGDIKMARTVLVKAYALFTSLSPGQPLLFNLYDYRRQLQNGVIRLREDGMVQIAVSPVKAPAPLEARL
;
A
#
# COMPACT_ATOMS: atom_id res chain seq x y z
N MET A 1 31.43 40.42 28.27
CA MET A 1 30.57 39.29 28.67
C MET A 1 29.14 39.35 28.10
N ASN A 2 28.69 40.47 27.52
CA ASN A 2 27.43 40.47 26.76
C ASN A 2 27.70 40.28 25.26
N ASP A 3 27.79 39.03 24.82
CA ASP A 3 27.61 38.69 23.40
C ASP A 3 26.12 38.41 23.15
N PRO A 4 25.40 39.22 22.35
CA PRO A 4 23.99 38.99 22.05
C PRO A 4 23.73 37.77 21.13
N GLN A 5 24.78 37.18 20.53
CA GLN A 5 24.70 35.96 19.69
C GLN A 5 25.16 34.69 20.43
N GLY A 6 25.71 34.83 21.63
CA GLY A 6 26.18 33.72 22.45
C GLY A 6 25.03 32.80 22.88
N PHE A 7 25.31 31.50 23.01
CA PHE A 7 24.24 30.50 23.23
C PHE A 7 23.39 30.75 24.49
N GLU A 8 23.94 31.39 25.52
CA GLU A 8 23.16 31.81 26.70
C GLU A 8 22.04 32.82 26.38
N ALA A 9 22.17 33.65 25.35
CA ALA A 9 21.13 34.59 24.92
C ALA A 9 19.98 33.85 24.22
N ILE A 10 20.32 32.91 23.33
CA ILE A 10 19.41 31.98 22.66
C ILE A 10 18.66 31.12 23.69
N SER A 11 19.36 30.61 24.70
CA SER A 11 18.75 29.84 25.79
C SER A 11 17.83 30.70 26.65
N ARG A 12 18.26 31.92 27.06
CA ARG A 12 17.47 32.83 27.92
C ARG A 12 16.11 33.20 27.33
N ARG A 13 16.02 33.54 26.05
CA ARG A 13 14.73 33.91 25.40
C ARG A 13 13.76 32.72 25.28
N GLU A 14 14.29 31.49 25.21
CA GLU A 14 13.52 30.24 25.11
C GLU A 14 13.11 29.64 26.48
N GLN A 15 13.40 30.33 27.59
CA GLN A 15 12.99 29.90 28.94
C GLN A 15 11.47 29.99 29.18
N GLY A 16 10.98 29.14 30.10
CA GLY A 16 9.62 29.13 30.63
C GLY A 16 8.93 27.76 30.63
N LEU A 17 9.41 26.81 29.83
CA LEU A 17 8.90 25.44 29.80
C LEU A 17 9.28 24.68 31.10
N GLN A 18 8.45 23.72 31.52
CA GLN A 18 8.60 23.03 32.80
C GLN A 18 9.52 21.82 32.70
N ARG A 19 10.64 21.81 33.45
CA ARG A 19 11.49 20.62 33.61
C ARG A 19 10.83 19.59 34.52
N ARG A 20 10.17 18.61 33.92
CA ARG A 20 9.35 17.57 34.60
C ARG A 20 9.34 16.21 33.88
N LEU A 21 10.22 15.99 32.90
CA LEU A 21 10.44 14.68 32.27
C LEU A 21 11.56 13.94 33.00
N SER A 22 11.23 12.76 33.54
CA SER A 22 12.22 11.87 34.15
C SER A 22 13.05 11.15 33.09
N ALA A 23 14.22 10.63 33.46
CA ALA A 23 15.07 9.87 32.53
C ALA A 23 14.37 8.63 31.93
N ALA A 24 13.43 8.01 32.67
CA ALA A 24 12.63 6.89 32.19
C ALA A 24 11.57 7.34 31.16
N GLN A 25 10.88 8.46 31.41
CA GLN A 25 9.98 9.06 30.42
C GLN A 25 10.75 9.48 29.16
N MET A 26 11.91 10.13 29.30
CA MET A 26 12.78 10.52 28.19
C MET A 26 13.21 9.34 27.31
N SER A 27 13.59 8.22 27.92
CA SER A 27 13.92 7.00 27.18
C SER A 27 12.71 6.43 26.44
N MET A 28 11.54 6.42 27.06
CA MET A 28 10.32 5.91 26.42
C MET A 28 9.75 6.87 25.36
N ILE A 29 9.92 8.18 25.51
CA ILE A 29 9.66 9.18 24.46
C ILE A 29 10.57 8.91 23.24
N ALA A 30 11.85 8.62 23.48
CA ALA A 30 12.84 8.31 22.44
C ALA A 30 12.55 6.99 21.67
N ILE A 31 12.05 5.97 22.36
CA ILE A 31 11.65 4.71 21.73
C ILE A 31 10.28 4.87 21.06
N GLY A 32 9.36 5.56 21.74
CA GLY A 32 7.96 5.76 21.39
C GLY A 32 7.77 6.51 20.08
N GLY A 33 8.12 7.80 20.03
CA GLY A 33 7.74 8.67 18.92
C GLY A 33 8.24 8.24 17.55
N ALA A 34 9.38 7.53 17.50
CA ALA A 34 9.90 6.98 16.25
C ALA A 34 9.21 5.69 15.80
N ILE A 35 8.74 4.84 16.74
CA ILE A 35 7.95 3.65 16.42
C ILE A 35 6.49 4.08 16.17
N GLY A 36 6.28 4.71 15.02
CA GLY A 36 4.99 5.17 14.50
C GLY A 36 4.53 4.39 13.28
N THR A 37 3.66 5.01 12.47
CA THR A 37 3.25 4.45 11.17
C THR A 37 4.43 4.21 10.23
N GLY A 38 5.54 4.93 10.39
CA GLY A 38 6.78 4.69 9.63
C GLY A 38 7.24 3.22 9.64
N LEU A 39 7.24 2.55 10.80
CA LEU A 39 7.58 1.12 10.87
C LEU A 39 6.44 0.24 10.34
N PHE A 40 5.19 0.53 10.69
CA PHE A 40 4.08 -0.40 10.49
C PHE A 40 3.37 -0.30 9.14
N MET A 41 3.32 0.89 8.54
CA MET A 41 2.67 1.21 7.26
C MET A 41 3.72 1.70 6.24
N GLY A 42 4.65 2.56 6.66
CA GLY A 42 5.76 3.06 5.82
C GLY A 42 6.66 1.94 5.29
N SER A 43 6.79 0.83 6.04
CA SER A 43 7.48 -0.36 5.58
C SER A 43 6.81 -1.01 4.36
N ALA A 44 5.47 -1.04 4.26
CA ALA A 44 4.78 -1.57 3.07
C ALA A 44 5.25 -0.85 1.79
N PHE A 45 5.30 0.49 1.82
CA PHE A 45 5.78 1.27 0.68
C PHE A 45 7.26 1.00 0.38
N ALA A 46 8.11 0.92 1.41
CA ALA A 46 9.52 0.65 1.23
C ALA A 46 9.81 -0.76 0.68
N ILE A 47 9.05 -1.77 1.14
CA ILE A 47 9.05 -3.14 0.60
C ILE A 47 8.56 -3.12 -0.86
N GLY A 48 7.48 -2.41 -1.16
CA GLY A 48 6.96 -2.25 -2.51
C GLY A 48 7.92 -1.54 -3.48
N PHE A 49 8.78 -0.65 -2.99
CA PHE A 49 9.81 0.00 -3.81
C PHE A 49 11.09 -0.81 -4.00
N ALA A 50 11.54 -1.59 -3.00
CA ALA A 50 12.85 -2.23 -3.00
C ALA A 50 12.82 -3.77 -3.02
N GLY A 51 11.66 -4.39 -2.79
CA GLY A 51 11.56 -5.80 -2.46
C GLY A 51 12.43 -6.16 -1.24
N PRO A 52 13.09 -7.32 -1.22
CA PRO A 52 13.92 -7.75 -0.09
C PRO A 52 15.11 -6.83 0.20
N SER A 53 15.61 -6.08 -0.79
CA SER A 53 16.65 -5.05 -0.60
C SER A 53 16.21 -3.85 0.28
N VAL A 54 14.94 -3.80 0.71
CA VAL A 54 14.50 -2.93 1.80
C VAL A 54 15.35 -3.12 3.08
N LEU A 55 15.90 -4.31 3.33
CA LEU A 55 16.78 -4.56 4.49
C LEU A 55 18.08 -3.75 4.41
N LEU A 56 18.70 -3.64 3.23
CA LEU A 56 19.83 -2.72 3.00
C LEU A 56 19.38 -1.26 3.10
N SER A 57 18.18 -0.97 2.60
CA SER A 57 17.63 0.38 2.56
C SER A 57 17.43 0.96 3.97
N TYR A 58 16.88 0.16 4.88
CA TYR A 58 16.77 0.50 6.30
C TYR A 58 18.13 0.48 7.01
N ALA A 59 19.07 -0.40 6.64
CA ALA A 59 20.42 -0.39 7.25
C ALA A 59 21.20 0.90 6.91
N ILE A 60 21.11 1.37 5.67
CA ILE A 60 21.66 2.66 5.23
C ILE A 60 20.95 3.82 5.93
N GLY A 61 19.61 3.80 5.97
CA GLY A 61 18.83 4.79 6.71
C GLY A 61 19.20 4.87 8.18
N ALA A 62 19.33 3.71 8.86
CA ALA A 62 19.71 3.61 10.26
C ALA A 62 21.12 4.17 10.52
N LEU A 63 22.07 3.93 9.62
CA LEU A 63 23.42 4.50 9.72
C LEU A 63 23.39 6.03 9.61
N ILE A 64 22.65 6.58 8.63
CA ILE A 64 22.47 8.04 8.46
C ILE A 64 21.81 8.64 9.71
N THR A 65 20.72 8.02 10.18
CA THR A 65 20.01 8.42 11.41
C THR A 65 20.90 8.38 12.64
N LEU A 66 21.74 7.35 12.79
CA LEU A 66 22.61 7.18 13.95
C LEU A 66 23.74 8.22 13.97
N LEU A 67 24.35 8.52 12.82
CA LEU A 67 25.36 9.58 12.69
C LEU A 67 24.75 10.95 13.04
N LEU A 68 23.59 11.27 12.45
CA LEU A 68 22.85 12.50 12.75
C LEU A 68 22.51 12.61 14.25
N MET A 69 21.98 11.54 14.84
CA MET A 69 21.60 11.53 16.26
C MET A 69 22.82 11.56 17.19
N GLY A 70 23.99 11.08 16.75
CA GLY A 70 25.26 11.24 17.48
C GLY A 70 25.65 12.70 17.61
N CYS A 71 25.71 13.43 16.49
CA CYS A 71 25.96 14.87 16.50
C CYS A 71 24.92 15.65 17.32
N LEU A 72 23.63 15.33 17.17
CA LEU A 72 22.58 15.95 17.98
C LEU A 72 22.72 15.66 19.47
N ALA A 73 23.14 14.46 19.86
CA ALA A 73 23.35 14.10 21.26
C ALA A 73 24.49 14.91 21.90
N GLU A 74 25.64 15.03 21.21
CA GLU A 74 26.77 15.84 21.69
C GLU A 74 26.41 17.31 21.83
N MET A 75 25.78 17.89 20.81
CA MET A 75 25.31 19.29 20.83
C MET A 75 24.26 19.51 21.94
N THR A 76 23.33 18.57 22.15
CA THR A 76 22.32 18.69 23.22
C THR A 76 22.92 18.58 24.61
N VAL A 77 23.96 17.75 24.81
CA VAL A 77 24.68 17.65 26.08
C VAL A 77 25.39 18.98 26.41
N ALA A 78 26.01 19.63 25.41
CA ALA A 78 26.61 20.95 25.60
C ALA A 78 25.56 22.06 25.80
N HIS A 79 24.44 22.00 25.08
CA HIS A 79 23.59 23.15 24.78
C HIS A 79 22.08 22.85 24.84
N ALA A 80 21.60 22.17 25.90
CA ALA A 80 20.19 21.81 26.07
C ALA A 80 19.23 23.03 26.07
N THR A 81 18.50 23.24 24.97
CA THR A 81 17.52 24.32 24.79
C THR A 81 16.32 23.85 23.96
N PRO A 82 15.08 24.40 24.14
CA PRO A 82 13.88 23.91 23.46
C PRO A 82 13.93 23.99 21.93
N GLY A 83 14.62 24.99 21.37
CA GLY A 83 14.86 25.12 19.93
C GLY A 83 15.86 24.13 19.35
N SER A 84 16.60 23.40 20.20
CA SER A 84 17.47 22.26 19.85
C SER A 84 18.32 22.52 18.59
N PHE A 85 18.27 21.64 17.59
CA PHE A 85 18.96 21.78 16.30
C PHE A 85 18.65 23.07 15.52
N GLY A 86 17.49 23.70 15.74
CA GLY A 86 17.19 25.03 15.23
C GLY A 86 18.03 26.13 15.91
N ALA A 87 18.23 26.01 17.22
CA ALA A 87 19.14 26.87 18.00
C ALA A 87 20.63 26.56 17.72
N PHE A 88 20.98 25.31 17.44
CA PHE A 88 22.33 24.93 17.03
C PHE A 88 22.67 25.53 15.65
N ALA A 89 21.78 25.41 14.67
CA ALA A 89 21.95 26.03 13.36
C ALA A 89 22.04 27.58 13.46
N GLU A 90 21.27 28.18 14.36
CA GLU A 90 21.33 29.62 14.63
C GLU A 90 22.70 30.07 15.17
N HIS A 91 23.26 29.35 16.14
CA HIS A 91 24.51 29.72 16.80
C HIS A 91 25.76 29.37 15.99
N TYR A 92 25.81 28.18 15.38
CA TYR A 92 27.00 27.69 14.67
C TYR A 92 27.05 28.00 13.17
N VAL A 93 25.93 28.38 12.54
CA VAL A 93 25.86 28.70 11.10
C VAL A 93 25.26 30.09 10.85
N GLY A 94 24.27 30.50 11.64
CA GLY A 94 23.76 31.87 11.70
C GLY A 94 22.23 31.98 11.69
N PRO A 95 21.67 33.18 11.94
CA PRO A 95 20.23 33.39 12.10
C PRO A 95 19.36 32.85 10.96
N LEU A 96 19.79 32.99 9.71
CA LEU A 96 19.05 32.46 8.55
C LEU A 96 18.98 30.93 8.54
N ALA A 97 20.05 30.23 8.94
CA ALA A 97 20.04 28.78 9.06
C ALA A 97 19.10 28.34 10.20
N GLY A 98 19.17 29.02 11.35
CA GLY A 98 18.26 28.79 12.47
C GLY A 98 16.78 29.08 12.17
N PHE A 99 16.49 30.03 11.29
CA PHE A 99 15.15 30.28 10.76
C PHE A 99 14.69 29.15 9.83
N LEU A 100 15.48 28.83 8.79
CA LEU A 100 15.14 27.86 7.76
C LEU A 100 14.97 26.45 8.34
N VAL A 101 15.90 26.00 9.19
CA VAL A 101 15.85 24.66 9.81
C VAL A 101 14.60 24.50 10.67
N ARG A 102 14.25 25.49 11.48
CA ARG A 102 13.04 25.42 12.32
C ARG A 102 11.76 25.38 11.49
N TYR A 103 11.62 26.24 10.48
CA TYR A 103 10.41 26.29 9.65
C TYR A 103 10.25 25.06 8.76
N ALA A 104 11.34 24.60 8.12
CA ALA A 104 11.31 23.40 7.27
C ALA A 104 10.98 22.15 8.09
N TYR A 105 11.60 21.98 9.26
CA TYR A 105 11.31 20.87 10.16
C TYR A 105 9.88 20.94 10.70
N TRP A 106 9.43 22.11 11.18
CA TRP A 106 8.06 22.29 11.67
C TRP A 106 7.03 21.92 10.60
N ALA A 107 7.19 22.41 9.36
CA ALA A 107 6.29 22.09 8.26
C ALA A 107 6.29 20.59 7.92
N ALA A 108 7.45 19.94 7.92
CA ALA A 108 7.58 18.50 7.67
C ALA A 108 6.85 17.66 8.73
N ILE A 109 7.02 17.96 10.02
CA ILE A 109 6.32 17.23 11.08
C ILE A 109 4.82 17.55 11.11
N VAL A 110 4.40 18.78 10.82
CA VAL A 110 2.96 19.12 10.71
C VAL A 110 2.29 18.28 9.60
N LEU A 111 2.98 18.00 8.50
CA LEU A 111 2.48 17.06 7.48
C LEU A 111 2.49 15.61 7.99
N ALA A 112 3.51 15.18 8.73
CA ALA A 112 3.58 13.85 9.33
C ALA A 112 2.41 13.57 10.30
N VAL A 113 2.02 14.54 11.13
CA VAL A 113 0.83 14.47 12.01
C VAL A 113 -0.43 14.13 11.20
N GLY A 114 -0.55 14.68 9.99
CA GLY A 114 -1.63 14.37 9.05
C GLY A 114 -1.61 12.92 8.54
N THR A 115 -0.42 12.36 8.32
CA THR A 115 -0.24 10.94 7.97
C THR A 115 -0.64 10.02 9.14
N GLU A 116 -0.17 10.31 10.36
CA GLU A 116 -0.50 9.48 11.54
C GLU A 116 -2.01 9.45 11.80
N VAL A 117 -2.71 10.59 11.71
CA VAL A 117 -4.17 10.61 11.95
C VAL A 117 -4.98 9.93 10.85
N THR A 118 -4.49 9.95 9.61
CA THR A 118 -5.09 9.20 8.49
C THR A 118 -4.97 7.70 8.72
N ALA A 119 -3.79 7.22 9.15
CA ALA A 119 -3.59 5.83 9.51
C ALA A 119 -4.43 5.39 10.73
N VAL A 120 -4.60 6.25 11.75
CA VAL A 120 -5.52 6.02 12.88
C VAL A 120 -6.94 5.74 12.38
N ALA A 121 -7.45 6.54 11.44
CA ALA A 121 -8.78 6.35 10.89
C ALA A 121 -8.91 5.07 10.05
N MET A 122 -7.88 4.75 9.26
CA MET A 122 -7.77 3.49 8.51
C MET A 122 -7.78 2.27 9.45
N TYR A 123 -6.94 2.24 10.48
CA TYR A 123 -6.90 1.10 11.42
C TYR A 123 -8.23 0.90 12.16
N MET A 124 -9.01 1.96 12.39
CA MET A 124 -10.35 1.85 12.98
C MET A 124 -11.39 1.22 12.04
N LYS A 125 -11.23 1.29 10.71
CA LYS A 125 -12.08 0.56 9.74
C LYS A 125 -12.06 -0.97 9.99
N TYR A 126 -10.99 -1.53 10.56
CA TYR A 126 -10.89 -2.97 10.87
C TYR A 126 -12.02 -3.48 11.77
N TRP A 127 -12.41 -2.71 12.80
CA TRP A 127 -13.54 -3.06 13.67
C TRP A 127 -14.83 -2.33 13.28
N PHE A 128 -14.73 -1.15 12.68
CA PHE A 128 -15.84 -0.22 12.48
C PHE A 128 -15.93 0.32 11.04
N ALA A 129 -15.85 -0.56 10.04
CA ALA A 129 -15.87 -0.21 8.60
C ALA A 129 -17.05 0.69 8.15
N GLY A 130 -18.16 0.69 8.90
CA GLY A 130 -19.33 1.55 8.63
C GLY A 130 -19.24 2.97 9.20
N ILE A 131 -18.23 3.31 10.01
CA ILE A 131 -18.07 4.65 10.61
C ILE A 131 -17.14 5.51 9.74
N PRO A 132 -17.57 6.71 9.27
CA PRO A 132 -16.74 7.58 8.44
C PRO A 132 -15.44 8.01 9.12
N GLU A 133 -14.34 8.01 8.36
CA GLU A 133 -12.99 8.30 8.87
C GLU A 133 -12.87 9.63 9.61
N TRP A 134 -13.57 10.68 9.16
CA TRP A 134 -13.54 12.00 9.79
C TRP A 134 -13.95 11.96 11.27
N VAL A 135 -14.80 11.01 11.68
CA VAL A 135 -15.21 10.82 13.08
C VAL A 135 -14.00 10.43 13.92
N TRP A 136 -13.22 9.45 13.45
CA TRP A 136 -12.00 8.99 14.11
C TRP A 136 -10.90 10.04 14.11
N ILE A 137 -10.73 10.76 12.98
CA ILE A 137 -9.77 11.86 12.87
C ILE A 137 -10.07 12.91 13.93
N ILE A 138 -11.30 13.42 13.99
CA ILE A 138 -11.68 14.44 14.99
C ILE A 138 -11.56 13.87 16.41
N SER A 139 -12.08 12.67 16.70
CA SER A 139 -12.08 12.14 18.07
C SER A 139 -10.67 11.94 18.64
N PHE A 140 -9.76 11.34 17.87
CA PHE A 140 -8.40 11.08 18.33
C PHE A 140 -7.53 12.34 18.32
N SER A 141 -7.73 13.26 17.36
CA SER A 141 -7.05 14.55 17.38
C SER A 141 -7.48 15.43 18.55
N THR A 142 -8.78 15.56 18.84
CA THR A 142 -9.25 16.31 20.02
C THR A 142 -8.70 15.72 21.31
N LEU A 143 -8.63 14.38 21.41
CA LEU A 143 -8.01 13.70 22.55
C LEU A 143 -6.52 14.03 22.72
N LEU A 144 -5.70 13.91 21.66
CA LEU A 144 -4.25 14.15 21.76
C LEU A 144 -3.88 15.63 21.84
N ILE A 145 -4.67 16.53 21.26
CA ILE A 145 -4.53 17.98 21.46
C ILE A 145 -4.86 18.33 22.92
N GLY A 146 -5.94 17.77 23.48
CA GLY A 146 -6.29 17.92 24.91
C GLY A 146 -5.20 17.39 25.84
N LEU A 147 -4.61 16.23 25.51
CA LEU A 147 -3.47 15.67 26.23
C LEU A 147 -2.25 16.61 26.18
N ASN A 148 -1.85 17.08 25.00
CA ASN A 148 -0.71 17.98 24.84
C ASN A 148 -0.93 19.35 25.49
N ALA A 149 -2.16 19.83 25.53
CA ALA A 149 -2.55 21.06 26.24
C ALA A 149 -2.48 20.94 27.78
N SER A 150 -2.51 19.72 28.33
CA SER A 150 -2.68 19.49 29.77
C SER A 150 -1.41 19.71 30.60
N SER A 151 -0.32 18.97 30.33
CA SER A 151 1.02 19.18 30.89
C SER A 151 2.06 18.26 30.25
N VAL A 152 3.33 18.66 30.29
CA VAL A 152 4.47 17.82 29.88
C VAL A 152 4.56 16.50 30.66
N LYS A 153 4.17 16.48 31.95
CA LYS A 153 4.17 15.24 32.76
C LYS A 153 3.06 14.27 32.34
N ALA A 154 1.89 14.78 31.94
CA ALA A 154 0.83 13.94 31.39
C ALA A 154 1.26 13.34 30.04
N PHE A 155 1.80 14.15 29.13
CA PHE A 155 2.41 13.70 27.87
C PHE A 155 3.40 12.55 28.10
N GLY A 156 4.39 12.73 28.98
CA GLY A 156 5.40 11.71 29.28
C GLY A 156 4.86 10.42 29.91
N ASN A 157 3.76 10.50 30.68
CA ASN A 157 3.10 9.31 31.23
C ASN A 157 2.35 8.49 30.18
N PHE A 158 1.60 9.16 29.28
CA PHE A 158 0.91 8.47 28.18
C PHE A 158 1.90 7.86 27.19
N GLU A 159 2.97 8.59 26.83
CA GLU A 159 4.00 8.08 25.93
C GLU A 159 4.77 6.90 26.53
N TYR A 160 5.01 6.91 27.86
CA TYR A 160 5.56 5.75 28.57
C TYR A 160 4.66 4.51 28.44
N CYS A 161 3.34 4.67 28.60
CA CYS A 161 2.37 3.58 28.48
C CYS A 161 2.31 3.02 27.04
N PHE A 162 2.14 3.89 26.04
CA PHE A 162 2.07 3.50 24.63
C PHE A 162 3.36 2.82 24.16
N SER A 163 4.52 3.32 24.60
CA SER A 163 5.83 2.73 24.27
C SER A 163 6.03 1.37 24.93
N THR A 164 5.58 1.19 26.18
CA THR A 164 5.63 -0.11 26.86
C THR A 164 4.85 -1.17 26.07
N LEU A 165 3.63 -0.83 25.63
CA LEU A 165 2.79 -1.71 24.82
C LEU A 165 3.45 -2.04 23.47
N LYS A 166 3.96 -1.03 22.76
CA LYS A 166 4.69 -1.21 21.49
C LYS A 166 5.89 -2.15 21.61
N ILE A 167 6.76 -1.92 22.60
CA ILE A 167 7.98 -2.71 22.79
C ILE A 167 7.62 -4.16 23.11
N ALA A 168 6.65 -4.40 24.01
CA ALA A 168 6.19 -5.74 24.33
C ALA A 168 5.64 -6.48 23.09
N ALA A 169 4.84 -5.80 22.27
CA ALA A 169 4.30 -6.37 21.04
C ALA A 169 5.37 -6.65 19.97
N ILE A 170 6.37 -5.77 19.82
CA ILE A 170 7.50 -5.99 18.91
C ILE A 170 8.36 -7.16 19.37
N VAL A 171 8.65 -7.28 20.68
CA VAL A 171 9.37 -8.43 21.22
C VAL A 171 8.59 -9.73 21.02
N ALA A 172 7.27 -9.72 21.25
CA ALA A 172 6.41 -10.87 20.95
C ALA A 172 6.41 -11.23 19.46
N PHE A 173 6.38 -10.24 18.56
CA PHE A 173 6.48 -10.45 17.10
C PHE A 173 7.83 -11.05 16.70
N ILE A 174 8.94 -10.58 17.28
CA ILE A 174 10.28 -11.13 17.03
C ILE A 174 10.38 -12.58 17.50
N LEU A 175 9.88 -12.90 18.71
CA LEU A 175 9.90 -14.26 19.25
C LEU A 175 9.04 -15.21 18.42
N LEU A 176 7.81 -14.80 18.07
CA LEU A 176 6.92 -15.57 17.20
C LEU A 176 7.51 -15.76 15.81
N GLY A 177 8.04 -14.68 15.21
CA GLY A 177 8.64 -14.74 13.88
C GLY A 177 9.88 -15.63 13.83
N ALA A 178 10.75 -15.57 14.84
CA ALA A 178 11.90 -16.46 14.96
C ALA A 178 11.47 -17.92 15.14
N TYR A 179 10.44 -18.19 15.96
CA TYR A 179 9.87 -19.53 16.10
C TYR A 179 9.32 -20.05 14.76
N LEU A 180 8.62 -19.23 13.99
CA LEU A 180 8.08 -19.62 12.69
C LEU A 180 9.19 -19.90 11.66
N VAL A 181 10.19 -19.02 11.56
CA VAL A 181 11.28 -19.11 10.56
C VAL A 181 12.28 -20.23 10.88
N PHE A 182 12.56 -20.51 12.16
CA PHE A 182 13.60 -21.47 12.57
C PHE A 182 13.07 -22.74 13.25
N GLY A 183 11.84 -22.74 13.78
CA GLY A 183 11.31 -23.83 14.62
C GLY A 183 10.05 -24.54 14.09
N SER A 184 9.26 -23.91 13.20
CA SER A 184 7.98 -24.50 12.75
C SER A 184 8.10 -25.64 11.73
N ALA A 185 9.27 -25.80 11.11
CA ALA A 185 9.53 -26.68 9.97
C ALA A 185 8.62 -26.46 8.73
N ASN A 186 7.83 -25.39 8.68
CA ASN A 186 6.98 -25.06 7.54
C ASN A 186 7.83 -24.58 6.35
N PRO A 187 7.84 -25.28 5.19
CA PRO A 187 8.67 -24.91 4.05
C PRO A 187 8.26 -23.60 3.38
N ALA A 188 7.10 -23.01 3.71
CA ALA A 188 6.70 -21.68 3.23
C ALA A 188 7.39 -20.52 3.98
N TYR A 189 8.05 -20.79 5.11
CA TYR A 189 8.77 -19.79 5.90
C TYR A 189 10.28 -19.99 5.78
N GLY A 190 11.03 -18.90 5.60
CA GLY A 190 12.49 -18.94 5.51
C GLY A 190 13.08 -17.85 4.62
N VAL A 191 14.42 -17.75 4.65
CA VAL A 191 15.19 -16.76 3.88
C VAL A 191 15.08 -16.93 2.35
N HIS A 192 14.48 -18.02 1.86
CA HIS A 192 14.17 -18.21 0.43
C HIS A 192 13.17 -17.17 -0.09
N ASN A 193 12.29 -16.65 0.77
CA ASN A 193 11.36 -15.56 0.43
C ASN A 193 12.08 -14.25 0.09
N TYR A 194 13.36 -14.10 0.45
CA TYR A 194 14.21 -12.98 0.03
C TYR A 194 14.68 -13.07 -1.44
N SER A 195 14.39 -14.16 -2.16
CA SER A 195 14.80 -14.34 -3.56
C SER A 195 13.74 -14.96 -4.47
N ALA A 196 12.74 -15.65 -3.94
CA ALA A 196 11.72 -16.37 -4.71
C ALA A 196 10.94 -15.48 -5.71
N HIS A 197 10.65 -14.22 -5.36
CA HIS A 197 9.84 -13.31 -6.17
C HIS A 197 10.73 -12.28 -6.91
N GLY A 198 11.57 -12.74 -7.84
CA GLY A 198 12.42 -11.87 -8.67
C GLY A 198 13.78 -11.49 -8.05
N GLY A 199 14.29 -12.28 -7.11
CA GLY A 199 15.57 -12.06 -6.45
C GLY A 199 15.53 -11.01 -5.34
N PHE A 200 16.70 -10.67 -4.81
CA PHE A 200 16.84 -9.71 -3.69
C PHE A 200 16.61 -8.25 -4.12
N PHE A 201 16.87 -7.94 -5.40
CA PHE A 201 16.73 -6.60 -6.00
C PHE A 201 15.72 -6.58 -7.15
N PRO A 202 14.43 -6.91 -6.94
CA PRO A 202 13.42 -7.03 -8.00
C PRO A 202 13.15 -5.69 -8.73
N HIS A 203 13.51 -4.57 -8.10
CA HIS A 203 13.43 -3.21 -8.67
C HIS A 203 14.82 -2.54 -8.80
N GLY A 204 15.88 -3.36 -8.76
CA GLY A 204 17.27 -2.92 -8.86
C GLY A 204 17.73 -1.97 -7.74
N LEU A 205 18.93 -1.44 -7.90
CA LEU A 205 19.48 -0.45 -6.96
C LEU A 205 18.64 0.83 -6.88
N LYS A 206 17.89 1.19 -7.93
CA LYS A 206 17.00 2.36 -7.92
C LYS A 206 15.85 2.18 -6.93
N GLY A 207 15.24 0.99 -6.88
CA GLY A 207 14.21 0.66 -5.90
C GLY A 207 14.73 0.75 -4.46
N MET A 208 15.89 0.13 -4.21
CA MET A 208 16.60 0.24 -2.93
C MET A 208 16.85 1.69 -2.51
N TRP A 209 17.41 2.53 -3.39
CA TRP A 209 17.69 3.94 -3.07
C TRP A 209 16.44 4.77 -2.79
N ILE A 210 15.30 4.48 -3.44
CA ILE A 210 14.01 5.11 -3.10
C ILE A 210 13.57 4.69 -1.69
N ALA A 211 13.69 3.39 -1.34
CA ALA A 211 13.37 2.90 -0.01
C ALA A 211 14.30 3.42 1.10
N VAL A 212 15.52 3.88 0.80
CA VAL A 212 16.36 4.60 1.78
C VAL A 212 15.66 5.88 2.25
N VAL A 213 15.06 6.66 1.33
CA VAL A 213 14.30 7.87 1.66
C VAL A 213 13.07 7.54 2.52
N VAL A 214 12.36 6.44 2.21
CA VAL A 214 11.22 5.97 3.02
C VAL A 214 11.66 5.46 4.40
N SER A 215 12.82 4.81 4.49
CA SER A 215 13.37 4.36 5.78
C SER A 215 13.77 5.52 6.69
N ILE A 216 14.31 6.63 6.13
CA ILE A 216 14.61 7.84 6.88
C ILE A 216 13.33 8.46 7.46
N PHE A 217 12.23 8.52 6.69
CA PHE A 217 10.91 8.88 7.24
C PHE A 217 10.47 7.91 8.35
N SER A 218 10.77 6.62 8.21
CA SER A 218 10.45 5.60 9.23
C SER A 218 11.26 5.74 10.53
N TYR A 219 12.30 6.58 10.54
CA TYR A 219 13.15 6.87 11.68
C TYR A 219 12.98 8.29 12.26
N LEU A 220 12.07 9.08 11.70
CA LEU A 220 11.70 10.43 12.15
C LEU A 220 11.26 10.42 13.63
N SER A 221 11.44 11.53 14.34
CA SER A 221 11.25 11.66 15.79
C SER A 221 12.32 11.00 16.68
N VAL A 222 13.48 10.57 16.14
CA VAL A 222 14.68 10.32 16.98
C VAL A 222 15.17 11.61 17.64
N GLU A 223 15.15 12.69 16.88
CA GLU A 223 15.56 14.03 17.23
C GLU A 223 14.67 14.66 18.31
N MET A 224 13.51 14.06 18.62
CA MET A 224 12.70 14.45 19.77
C MET A 224 13.45 14.32 21.11
N ILE A 225 14.43 13.42 21.21
CA ILE A 225 15.38 13.36 22.34
C ILE A 225 16.01 14.74 22.58
N ALA A 226 16.47 15.38 21.49
CA ALA A 226 17.23 16.62 21.52
C ALA A 226 16.38 17.85 21.86
N VAL A 227 15.06 17.80 21.61
CA VAL A 227 14.10 18.85 22.00
C VAL A 227 13.57 18.62 23.42
N ALA A 228 13.16 17.38 23.74
CA ALA A 228 12.62 17.02 25.06
C ALA A 228 13.66 17.15 26.18
N ALA A 229 14.96 17.07 25.87
CA ALA A 229 16.05 17.28 26.82
C ALA A 229 15.99 18.64 27.55
N ALA A 230 15.40 19.68 26.95
CA ALA A 230 15.23 20.98 27.61
C ALA A 230 14.18 20.97 28.74
N GLU A 231 13.23 20.02 28.70
CA GLU A 231 12.17 19.76 29.69
C GLU A 231 12.51 18.54 30.59
N ALA A 232 13.72 17.98 30.47
CA ALA A 232 14.21 16.89 31.32
C ALA A 232 14.79 17.38 32.65
N GLU A 233 14.68 16.53 33.68
CA GLU A 233 15.27 16.76 35.01
C GLU A 233 16.80 16.65 34.99
N HIS A 234 17.34 15.67 34.25
CA HIS A 234 18.78 15.42 34.08
C HIS A 234 19.13 15.23 32.58
N PRO A 235 19.30 16.33 31.81
CA PRO A 235 19.40 16.28 30.35
C PRO A 235 20.54 15.38 29.83
N GLU A 236 21.75 15.51 30.38
CA GLU A 236 22.93 14.74 29.95
C GLU A 236 22.72 13.22 30.08
N GLN A 237 22.19 12.77 31.22
CA GLN A 237 21.93 11.35 31.49
C GLN A 237 20.78 10.82 30.61
N ALA A 238 19.72 11.63 30.43
CA ALA A 238 18.59 11.31 29.57
C ALA A 238 19.02 11.13 28.10
N VAL A 239 19.80 12.07 27.55
CA VAL A 239 20.30 12.03 26.18
C VAL A 239 21.21 10.82 25.95
N ARG A 240 22.17 10.55 26.86
CA ARG A 240 23.05 9.36 26.76
C ARG A 240 22.27 8.05 26.81
N SER A 241 21.28 7.93 27.68
CA SER A 241 20.43 6.74 27.79
C SER A 241 19.60 6.52 26.52
N ALA A 242 18.92 7.58 26.06
CA ALA A 242 18.08 7.55 24.87
C ALA A 242 18.88 7.26 23.58
N PHE A 243 20.11 7.78 23.46
CA PHE A 243 21.01 7.46 22.34
C PHE A 243 21.37 5.96 22.30
N ARG A 244 21.79 5.37 23.43
CA ARG A 244 22.09 3.93 23.51
C ARG A 244 20.86 3.06 23.22
N SER A 245 19.69 3.48 23.68
CA SER A 245 18.42 2.81 23.36
C SER A 245 18.07 2.91 21.87
N THR A 246 18.32 4.06 21.24
CA THR A 246 18.08 4.27 19.81
C THR A 246 18.89 3.31 18.93
N ILE A 247 20.15 3.01 19.28
CA ILE A 247 20.96 1.99 18.57
C ILE A 247 20.26 0.62 18.58
N VAL A 248 19.83 0.15 19.75
CA VAL A 248 19.12 -1.13 19.91
C VAL A 248 17.82 -1.11 19.11
N ARG A 249 17.06 0.00 19.17
CA ARG A 249 15.81 0.20 18.45
C ARG A 249 15.99 0.10 16.92
N LEU A 250 16.97 0.81 16.36
CA LEU A 250 17.22 0.86 14.90
C LEU A 250 17.63 -0.50 14.33
N VAL A 251 18.40 -1.29 15.08
CA VAL A 251 18.86 -2.62 14.62
C VAL A 251 17.83 -3.70 14.93
N VAL A 252 17.37 -3.81 16.18
CA VAL A 252 16.58 -4.96 16.66
C VAL A 252 15.08 -4.79 16.37
N PHE A 253 14.52 -3.57 16.45
CA PHE A 253 13.08 -3.36 16.25
C PHE A 253 12.68 -2.95 14.84
N TYR A 254 13.65 -2.79 13.92
CA TYR A 254 13.40 -2.50 12.50
C TYR A 254 14.03 -3.55 11.59
N LEU A 255 15.36 -3.74 11.62
CA LEU A 255 16.01 -4.68 10.68
C LEU A 255 15.62 -6.13 10.95
N LEU A 256 15.66 -6.57 12.22
CA LEU A 256 15.28 -7.94 12.57
C LEU A 256 13.77 -8.20 12.39
N THR A 257 12.90 -7.24 12.69
CA THR A 257 11.44 -7.38 12.45
C THR A 257 11.12 -7.46 10.96
N LEU A 258 11.74 -6.61 10.14
CA LEU A 258 11.53 -6.63 8.68
C LEU A 258 12.13 -7.89 8.05
N ALA A 259 13.26 -8.38 8.54
CA ALA A 259 13.85 -9.64 8.11
C ALA A 259 12.92 -10.82 8.40
N LEU A 260 12.46 -10.97 9.65
CA LEU A 260 11.52 -12.03 10.04
C LEU A 260 10.19 -11.93 9.27
N MET A 261 9.65 -10.72 9.09
CA MET A 261 8.44 -10.48 8.29
C MET A 261 8.62 -10.94 6.83
N LEU A 262 9.71 -10.55 6.17
CA LEU A 262 10.00 -10.96 4.78
C LEU A 262 10.35 -12.44 4.63
N ALA A 263 10.77 -13.10 5.71
CA ALA A 263 10.98 -14.54 5.73
C ALA A 263 9.66 -15.32 5.87
N ILE A 264 8.60 -14.70 6.39
CA ILE A 264 7.28 -15.33 6.61
C ILE A 264 6.30 -15.00 5.48
N VAL A 265 6.33 -13.77 4.95
CA VAL A 265 5.45 -13.29 3.87
C VAL A 265 6.30 -12.71 2.73
N PRO A 266 6.13 -13.20 1.48
CA PRO A 266 6.79 -12.64 0.30
C PRO A 266 6.58 -11.13 0.12
N TRP A 267 7.62 -10.47 -0.38
CA TRP A 267 7.67 -8.99 -0.48
C TRP A 267 6.56 -8.40 -1.36
N ASP A 268 6.11 -9.12 -2.39
CA ASP A 268 5.06 -8.69 -3.31
C ASP A 268 3.66 -8.71 -2.67
N GLN A 269 3.43 -9.58 -1.69
CA GLN A 269 2.24 -9.56 -0.84
C GLN A 269 2.37 -8.50 0.25
N ALA A 270 3.49 -8.48 0.98
CA ALA A 270 3.75 -7.55 2.08
C ALA A 270 3.69 -6.07 1.62
N GLY A 271 4.29 -5.76 0.45
CA GLY A 271 4.33 -4.41 -0.11
C GLY A 271 3.02 -3.87 -0.69
N GLN A 272 1.97 -4.70 -0.75
CA GLN A 272 0.60 -4.29 -1.14
C GLN A 272 -0.33 -4.09 0.07
N SER A 273 0.15 -4.35 1.29
CA SER A 273 -0.67 -4.30 2.50
C SER A 273 -0.77 -2.90 3.13
N GLN A 274 -1.82 -2.67 3.92
CA GLN A 274 -1.90 -1.50 4.82
C GLN A 274 -0.89 -1.61 5.98
N SER A 275 -0.57 -2.83 6.43
CA SER A 275 0.54 -3.08 7.35
C SER A 275 1.09 -4.50 7.19
N PRO A 276 2.39 -4.69 6.90
CA PRO A 276 2.97 -6.03 6.72
C PRO A 276 2.90 -6.87 7.99
N PHE A 277 2.94 -6.23 9.15
CA PHE A 277 2.84 -6.88 10.46
C PHE A 277 1.45 -7.48 10.69
N VAL A 278 0.39 -6.78 10.26
CA VAL A 278 -0.99 -7.29 10.29
C VAL A 278 -1.15 -8.42 9.26
N THR A 279 -0.56 -8.30 8.07
CA THR A 279 -0.54 -9.38 7.06
C THR A 279 0.18 -10.64 7.53
N VAL A 280 1.29 -10.52 8.28
CA VAL A 280 1.93 -11.68 8.92
C VAL A 280 0.99 -12.38 9.90
N MET A 281 0.25 -11.64 10.74
CA MET A 281 -0.75 -12.25 11.65
C MET A 281 -1.88 -12.96 10.88
N GLN A 282 -2.33 -12.39 9.75
CA GLN A 282 -3.32 -13.02 8.87
C GLN A 282 -2.79 -14.32 8.23
N ALA A 283 -1.55 -14.30 7.74
CA ALA A 283 -0.90 -15.47 7.13
C ALA A 283 -0.64 -16.62 8.13
N ILE A 284 -0.43 -16.30 9.42
CA ILE A 284 -0.31 -17.28 10.52
C ILE A 284 -1.69 -17.86 10.88
N GLY A 285 -2.78 -17.11 10.65
CA GLY A 285 -4.15 -17.56 10.90
C GLY A 285 -4.56 -17.69 12.36
N LEU A 286 -3.75 -17.22 13.32
CA LEU A 286 -4.00 -17.39 14.74
C LEU A 286 -5.19 -16.51 15.20
N PRO A 287 -6.27 -17.09 15.77
CA PRO A 287 -7.48 -16.35 16.12
C PRO A 287 -7.22 -15.14 17.02
N GLY A 288 -7.72 -13.97 16.60
CA GLY A 288 -7.55 -12.70 17.32
C GLY A 288 -6.21 -12.00 17.12
N ALA A 289 -5.14 -12.67 16.67
CA ALA A 289 -3.81 -12.08 16.52
C ALA A 289 -3.80 -10.86 15.59
N THR A 290 -4.53 -10.93 14.48
CA THR A 290 -4.74 -9.82 13.54
C THR A 290 -5.34 -8.59 14.23
N GLY A 291 -6.33 -8.78 15.10
CA GLY A 291 -6.96 -7.69 15.84
C GLY A 291 -6.06 -7.10 16.92
N VAL A 292 -5.29 -7.94 17.62
CA VAL A 292 -4.27 -7.48 18.60
C VAL A 292 -3.19 -6.66 17.90
N MET A 293 -2.67 -7.11 16.75
CA MET A 293 -1.69 -6.36 15.98
C MET A 293 -2.29 -5.05 15.41
N ASN A 294 -3.52 -5.08 14.91
CA ASN A 294 -4.21 -3.86 14.47
C ASN A 294 -4.35 -2.82 15.61
N PHE A 295 -4.56 -3.28 16.85
CA PHE A 295 -4.56 -2.41 18.03
C PHE A 295 -3.15 -1.89 18.39
N VAL A 296 -2.11 -2.71 18.26
CA VAL A 296 -0.71 -2.28 18.46
C VAL A 296 -0.32 -1.17 17.47
N VAL A 297 -0.66 -1.31 16.18
CA VAL A 297 -0.31 -0.30 15.16
C VAL A 297 -1.15 0.97 15.28
N LEU A 298 -2.40 0.87 15.75
CA LEU A 298 -3.23 2.02 16.16
C LEU A 298 -2.57 2.80 17.32
N VAL A 299 -2.16 2.10 18.38
CA VAL A 299 -1.45 2.72 19.52
C VAL A 299 -0.10 3.30 19.08
N ALA A 300 0.58 2.67 18.12
CA ALA A 300 1.80 3.21 17.53
C ALA A 300 1.58 4.55 16.82
N ALA A 301 0.55 4.65 15.97
CA ALA A 301 0.18 5.87 15.25
C ALA A 301 -0.23 6.99 16.21
N LEU A 302 -1.04 6.69 17.24
CA LEU A 302 -1.44 7.67 18.27
C LEU A 302 -0.24 8.21 19.06
N SER A 303 0.70 7.35 19.42
CA SER A 303 1.93 7.70 20.16
C SER A 303 2.91 8.50 19.29
N ALA A 304 3.01 8.20 18.00
CA ALA A 304 3.74 9.03 17.05
C ALA A 304 3.07 10.40 16.84
N MET A 305 1.75 10.45 16.65
CA MET A 305 1.00 11.72 16.58
C MET A 305 1.17 12.57 17.85
N ASN A 306 1.12 11.95 19.03
CA ASN A 306 1.38 12.60 20.32
C ASN A 306 2.77 13.26 20.36
N SER A 307 3.80 12.48 20.00
CA SER A 307 5.20 12.90 19.93
C SER A 307 5.46 14.00 18.89
N GLN A 308 4.82 13.90 17.73
CA GLN A 308 4.94 14.86 16.63
C GLN A 308 4.27 16.21 16.98
N LEU A 309 3.06 16.18 17.56
CA LEU A 309 2.39 17.37 18.11
C LEU A 309 3.23 18.05 19.22
N TYR A 310 3.89 17.27 20.06
CA TYR A 310 4.79 17.78 21.10
C TYR A 310 5.94 18.58 20.48
N ILE A 311 6.69 18.00 19.52
CA ILE A 311 7.89 18.64 18.98
C ILE A 311 7.55 19.85 18.09
N THR A 312 6.51 19.80 17.25
CA THR A 312 6.09 20.97 16.45
C THR A 312 5.74 22.16 17.34
N THR A 313 5.07 21.89 18.47
CA THR A 313 4.70 22.91 19.46
C THR A 313 5.94 23.60 20.05
N ARG A 314 7.01 22.85 20.35
CA ARG A 314 8.29 23.42 20.86
C ARG A 314 9.06 24.17 19.79
N MET A 315 9.10 23.66 18.56
CA MET A 315 9.79 24.30 17.43
C MET A 315 9.13 25.63 17.03
N MET A 316 7.80 25.70 17.03
CA MET A 316 7.06 26.93 16.77
C MET A 316 7.13 27.93 17.94
N PHE A 317 7.17 27.45 19.19
CA PHE A 317 7.50 28.28 20.35
C PHE A 317 8.91 28.90 20.23
N SER A 318 9.93 28.11 19.85
CA SER A 318 11.29 28.60 19.63
C SER A 318 11.36 29.63 18.49
N LEU A 319 10.66 29.42 17.36
CA LEU A 319 10.51 30.43 16.30
C LEU A 319 9.92 31.74 16.82
N SER A 320 8.86 31.68 17.62
CA SER A 320 8.23 32.87 18.20
C SER A 320 9.15 33.59 19.20
N ARG A 321 9.87 32.84 20.05
CA ARG A 321 10.87 33.38 20.99
C ARG A 321 12.12 33.94 20.31
N ALA A 322 12.46 33.46 19.12
CA ALA A 322 13.48 34.06 18.26
C ALA A 322 12.99 35.33 17.51
N GLY A 323 11.70 35.69 17.61
CA GLY A 323 11.11 36.81 16.87
C GLY A 323 10.77 36.49 15.40
N HIS A 324 10.86 35.22 15.00
CA HIS A 324 10.62 34.74 13.64
C HIS A 324 9.18 34.28 13.37
N ALA A 325 8.33 34.25 14.39
CA ALA A 325 6.89 33.98 14.27
C ALA A 325 6.10 34.91 15.22
N PRO A 326 4.78 35.12 15.02
CA PRO A 326 3.96 35.98 15.88
C PRO A 326 4.12 35.69 17.38
N LYS A 327 4.26 36.76 18.18
CA LYS A 327 4.61 36.67 19.63
C LYS A 327 3.67 35.79 20.44
N GLY A 328 2.37 35.79 20.12
CA GLY A 328 1.36 34.97 20.80
C GLY A 328 1.60 33.45 20.69
N LEU A 329 2.39 32.98 19.72
CA LEU A 329 2.77 31.57 19.60
C LEU A 329 3.83 31.17 20.64
N GLY A 330 4.56 32.13 21.20
CA GLY A 330 5.56 31.96 22.26
C GLY A 330 5.02 32.16 23.68
N GLU A 331 3.73 32.46 23.83
CA GLU A 331 3.07 32.61 25.12
C GLU A 331 2.74 31.24 25.73
N LEU A 332 2.87 31.12 27.05
CA LEU A 332 2.69 29.86 27.78
C LEU A 332 1.41 29.89 28.62
N SER A 333 0.69 28.77 28.66
CA SER A 333 -0.44 28.56 29.57
C SER A 333 0.00 28.51 31.03
N ARG A 334 -0.97 28.54 31.96
CA ARG A 334 -0.72 28.29 33.40
C ARG A 334 -0.05 26.93 33.66
N GLN A 335 -0.21 25.98 32.73
CA GLN A 335 0.36 24.64 32.75
C GLN A 335 1.76 24.56 32.09
N GLY A 336 2.28 25.67 31.56
CA GLY A 336 3.60 25.74 30.91
C GLY A 336 3.62 25.22 29.47
N VAL A 337 2.49 25.23 28.76
CA VAL A 337 2.37 24.75 27.37
C VAL A 337 2.02 25.92 26.44
N PRO A 338 2.70 26.09 25.28
CA PRO A 338 2.35 27.13 24.32
C PRO A 338 1.16 26.71 23.44
N LEU A 339 -0.05 26.92 23.96
CA LEU A 339 -1.30 26.46 23.35
C LEU A 339 -1.53 27.01 21.94
N ASN A 340 -1.15 28.26 21.68
CA ASN A 340 -1.30 28.87 20.36
C ASN A 340 -0.38 28.19 19.30
N ALA A 341 0.84 27.79 19.70
CA ALA A 341 1.73 26.99 18.85
C ALA A 341 1.21 25.55 18.64
N LEU A 342 0.57 24.94 19.65
CA LEU A 342 -0.08 23.63 19.53
C LEU A 342 -1.26 23.68 18.56
N LEU A 343 -2.15 24.67 18.67
CA LEU A 343 -3.28 24.86 17.76
C LEU A 343 -2.82 25.12 16.33
N LEU A 344 -1.80 25.96 16.11
CA LEU A 344 -1.23 26.19 14.79
C LEU A 344 -0.56 24.93 14.21
N SER A 345 0.13 24.14 15.04
CA SER A 345 0.73 22.87 14.61
C SER A 345 -0.32 21.78 14.32
N SER A 346 -1.50 21.89 14.93
CA SER A 346 -2.63 20.99 14.68
C SER A 346 -3.27 21.20 13.29
N VAL A 347 -2.88 22.23 12.53
CA VAL A 347 -3.37 22.46 11.16
C VAL A 347 -3.06 21.29 10.22
N GLY A 348 -2.04 20.47 10.51
CA GLY A 348 -1.77 19.22 9.78
C GLY A 348 -2.94 18.24 9.77
N ILE A 349 -3.69 18.17 10.87
CA ILE A 349 -4.91 17.36 11.00
C ILE A 349 -6.02 17.93 10.11
N ALA A 350 -6.20 19.25 10.11
CA ALA A 350 -7.18 19.92 9.26
C ALA A 350 -6.84 19.73 7.77
N LEU A 351 -5.55 19.83 7.40
CA LEU A 351 -5.08 19.57 6.04
C LEU A 351 -5.31 18.11 5.62
N ALA A 352 -5.00 17.13 6.47
CA ALA A 352 -5.29 15.73 6.20
C ALA A 352 -6.81 15.47 6.07
N THR A 353 -7.62 16.06 6.95
CA THR A 353 -9.09 15.98 6.89
C THR A 353 -9.62 16.55 5.58
N LEU A 354 -9.14 17.73 5.17
CA LEU A 354 -9.56 18.40 3.94
C LEU A 354 -9.08 17.66 2.69
N LEU A 355 -7.84 17.17 2.67
CA LEU A 355 -7.31 16.38 1.55
C LEU A 355 -8.07 15.06 1.38
N ASN A 356 -8.33 14.34 2.47
CA ASN A 356 -9.12 13.11 2.47
C ASN A 356 -10.57 13.40 2.03
N GLN A 357 -11.22 14.45 2.56
CA GLN A 357 -12.55 14.87 2.10
C GLN A 357 -12.57 15.28 0.62
N ASP A 358 -11.60 16.05 0.12
CA ASP A 358 -11.51 16.41 -1.30
C ASP A 358 -11.31 15.17 -2.17
N LEU A 359 -10.49 14.21 -1.74
CA LEU A 359 -10.22 12.97 -2.49
C LEU A 359 -11.45 12.05 -2.51
N ALA A 360 -12.11 11.83 -1.37
CA ALA A 360 -13.35 11.05 -1.27
C ALA A 360 -14.57 11.74 -1.91
N ALA A 361 -14.62 13.07 -1.92
CA ALA A 361 -15.65 13.84 -2.65
C ALA A 361 -15.36 13.87 -4.16
N SER A 362 -14.09 13.76 -4.58
CA SER A 362 -13.72 13.85 -5.99
C SER A 362 -14.26 12.72 -6.86
N ARG A 363 -14.64 11.56 -6.26
CA ARG A 363 -15.31 10.36 -6.82
C ARG A 363 -15.56 10.42 -8.32
N ALA A 364 -14.46 10.36 -9.06
CA ALA A 364 -14.39 10.81 -10.42
C ALA A 364 -15.06 9.78 -11.33
N ALA A 365 -16.06 10.22 -12.08
CA ALA A 365 -16.68 9.38 -13.09
C ALA A 365 -15.63 8.97 -14.12
N VAL A 366 -15.64 7.69 -14.50
CA VAL A 366 -14.76 7.12 -15.52
C VAL A 366 -15.60 6.73 -16.73
N ARG A 367 -15.15 7.05 -17.95
CA ARG A 367 -15.82 6.69 -19.21
C ARG A 367 -14.84 6.18 -20.26
N ASN A 368 -15.38 5.71 -21.39
CA ASN A 368 -14.62 5.33 -22.59
C ASN A 368 -13.51 4.31 -22.33
N LEU A 369 -13.78 3.36 -21.42
CA LEU A 369 -12.85 2.30 -21.04
C LEU A 369 -12.66 1.31 -22.19
N SER A 370 -11.42 1.20 -22.67
CA SER A 370 -10.94 0.18 -23.62
C SER A 370 -9.80 -0.62 -22.98
N MET A 371 -9.68 -1.90 -23.31
CA MET A 371 -8.68 -2.81 -22.73
C MET A 371 -7.90 -3.51 -23.85
N ASN A 372 -6.58 -3.47 -23.77
CA ASN A 372 -5.66 -4.07 -24.75
C ASN A 372 -4.68 -5.03 -24.08
N THR A 373 -4.64 -6.28 -24.55
CA THR A 373 -3.66 -7.28 -24.11
C THR A 373 -2.25 -6.90 -24.56
N ARG A 374 -1.26 -7.05 -23.67
CA ARG A 374 0.17 -6.93 -23.95
C ARG A 374 0.93 -8.16 -23.44
N LYS A 375 2.25 -8.21 -23.69
CA LYS A 375 3.13 -9.28 -23.15
C LYS A 375 3.35 -9.18 -21.64
N ASP A 376 3.11 -7.99 -21.08
CA ASP A 376 3.36 -7.58 -19.70
C ASP A 376 2.06 -7.34 -18.88
N GLY A 377 0.90 -7.76 -19.39
CA GLY A 377 -0.40 -7.65 -18.71
C GLY A 377 -1.50 -7.09 -19.62
N GLN A 378 -2.52 -6.48 -19.02
CA GLN A 378 -3.56 -5.71 -19.72
C GLN A 378 -3.31 -4.20 -19.57
N GLU A 379 -3.50 -3.44 -20.64
CA GLU A 379 -3.55 -1.97 -20.57
C GLU A 379 -5.00 -1.51 -20.74
N VAL A 380 -5.58 -0.97 -19.67
CA VAL A 380 -6.87 -0.31 -19.67
C VAL A 380 -6.67 1.20 -19.90
N ARG A 381 -7.38 1.79 -20.87
CA ARG A 381 -7.36 3.22 -21.20
C ARG A 381 -8.77 3.79 -21.12
N GLY A 382 -8.91 5.07 -20.77
CA GLY A 382 -10.20 5.76 -20.80
C GLY A 382 -10.07 7.23 -20.40
N GLU A 383 -11.15 7.80 -19.87
CA GLU A 383 -11.18 9.19 -19.40
C GLU A 383 -11.75 9.32 -17.99
N LEU A 384 -11.17 10.23 -17.23
CA LEU A 384 -11.46 10.59 -15.84
C LEU A 384 -12.07 11.99 -15.76
N LEU A 385 -13.22 12.17 -15.12
CA LEU A 385 -13.77 13.51 -14.88
C LEU A 385 -13.07 14.20 -13.69
N ARG A 386 -12.24 15.22 -13.95
CA ARG A 386 -11.51 15.98 -12.91
C ARG A 386 -11.69 17.49 -13.11
N LYS A 387 -12.19 18.19 -12.08
CA LYS A 387 -12.50 19.64 -12.11
C LYS A 387 -13.30 20.05 -13.37
N GLY A 388 -14.36 19.31 -13.67
CA GLY A 388 -15.27 19.59 -14.80
C GLY A 388 -14.72 19.28 -16.19
N ARG A 389 -13.50 18.74 -16.32
CA ARG A 389 -12.91 18.31 -17.60
C ARG A 389 -12.57 16.83 -17.60
N TRP A 390 -12.76 16.17 -18.73
CA TRP A 390 -12.32 14.80 -18.95
C TRP A 390 -10.81 14.78 -19.22
N ARG A 391 -10.09 13.90 -18.52
CA ARG A 391 -8.63 13.74 -18.58
C ARG A 391 -8.27 12.30 -18.94
N PRO A 392 -7.22 12.04 -19.74
CA PRO A 392 -6.82 10.68 -20.09
C PRO A 392 -6.40 9.90 -18.83
N LEU A 393 -7.03 8.73 -18.66
CA LEU A 393 -6.75 7.72 -17.65
C LEU A 393 -6.11 6.51 -18.34
N ARG A 394 -5.07 5.95 -17.73
CA ARG A 394 -4.42 4.72 -18.20
C ARG A 394 -4.00 3.87 -17.01
N MET A 395 -4.31 2.59 -17.05
CA MET A 395 -4.00 1.62 -16.00
C MET A 395 -3.32 0.41 -16.62
N LEU A 396 -2.21 -0.04 -16.04
CA LEU A 396 -1.61 -1.34 -16.33
C LEU A 396 -2.12 -2.30 -15.27
N THR A 397 -2.82 -3.36 -15.68
CA THR A 397 -3.56 -4.26 -14.80
C THR A 397 -3.20 -5.72 -15.06
N GLU A 398 -3.03 -6.49 -14.00
CA GLU A 398 -2.99 -7.95 -14.07
C GLU A 398 -4.40 -8.54 -14.07
N ILE A 399 -4.53 -9.82 -14.43
CA ILE A 399 -5.78 -10.58 -14.40
C ILE A 399 -5.67 -11.61 -13.27
N GLU A 400 -6.55 -11.51 -12.28
CA GLU A 400 -6.82 -12.58 -11.33
C GLU A 400 -8.16 -13.25 -11.67
N LEU A 401 -8.19 -14.59 -11.59
CA LEU A 401 -9.43 -15.36 -11.69
C LEU A 401 -10.05 -15.46 -10.29
N SER A 402 -11.22 -14.87 -10.09
CA SER A 402 -11.92 -14.85 -8.78
C SER A 402 -13.07 -15.86 -8.69
N GLY A 403 -13.47 -16.44 -9.83
CA GLY A 403 -14.47 -17.50 -9.91
C GLY A 403 -14.61 -18.02 -11.34
N PRO A 404 -15.52 -18.98 -11.61
CA PRO A 404 -15.71 -19.55 -12.94
C PRO A 404 -16.22 -18.53 -13.98
N LEU A 405 -16.84 -17.43 -13.55
CA LEU A 405 -17.36 -16.34 -14.39
C LEU A 405 -17.03 -14.94 -13.83
N GLU A 406 -16.20 -14.81 -12.79
CA GLU A 406 -15.70 -13.52 -12.29
C GLU A 406 -14.21 -13.34 -12.58
N VAL A 407 -13.87 -12.30 -13.32
CA VAL A 407 -12.49 -11.83 -13.53
C VAL A 407 -12.26 -10.58 -12.70
N THR A 408 -11.15 -10.52 -11.97
CA THR A 408 -10.69 -9.32 -11.29
C THR A 408 -9.49 -8.75 -12.04
N LEU A 409 -9.59 -7.52 -12.52
CA LEU A 409 -8.43 -6.76 -12.97
C LEU A 409 -7.79 -6.06 -11.78
N VAL A 410 -6.49 -6.22 -11.61
CA VAL A 410 -5.69 -5.65 -10.50
C VAL A 410 -4.73 -4.60 -11.05
N PRO A 411 -5.04 -3.30 -10.95
CA PRO A 411 -4.17 -2.23 -11.44
C PRO A 411 -2.87 -2.13 -10.65
N ARG A 412 -1.76 -2.45 -11.30
CA ARG A 412 -0.40 -2.31 -10.78
C ARG A 412 0.13 -0.90 -10.90
N ARG A 413 -0.24 -0.18 -11.97
CA ARG A 413 0.23 1.19 -12.26
C ARG A 413 -0.88 2.04 -12.86
N ILE A 414 -1.12 3.22 -12.30
CA ILE A 414 -2.24 4.12 -12.64
C ILE A 414 -1.66 5.47 -13.08
N PHE A 415 -2.11 5.97 -14.23
CA PHE A 415 -1.66 7.23 -14.82
C PHE A 415 -2.84 8.15 -15.12
N VAL A 416 -2.74 9.43 -14.74
CA VAL A 416 -3.73 10.48 -15.00
C VAL A 416 -3.01 11.68 -15.62
N ASP A 417 -3.49 12.19 -16.76
CA ASP A 417 -2.76 13.21 -17.54
C ASP A 417 -1.30 12.79 -17.86
N GLY A 418 -1.05 11.48 -17.95
CA GLY A 418 0.28 10.88 -18.16
C GLY A 418 1.15 10.73 -16.90
N VAL A 419 0.80 11.39 -15.79
CA VAL A 419 1.52 11.30 -14.51
C VAL A 419 1.12 10.03 -13.77
N GLU A 420 2.08 9.26 -13.28
CA GLU A 420 1.81 8.08 -12.45
C GLU A 420 1.38 8.49 -11.04
N VAL A 421 0.23 7.99 -10.59
CA VAL A 421 -0.38 8.33 -9.29
C VAL A 421 -0.47 7.14 -8.33
N THR A 422 -0.10 5.92 -8.76
CA THR A 422 -0.20 4.68 -7.97
C THR A 422 0.43 4.82 -6.59
N SER A 423 1.69 5.26 -6.55
CA SER A 423 2.44 5.43 -5.31
C SER A 423 1.90 6.56 -4.43
N SER A 424 1.26 7.58 -5.01
CA SER A 424 0.65 8.68 -4.27
C SER A 424 -0.68 8.27 -3.62
N LEU A 425 -1.50 7.49 -4.32
CA LEU A 425 -2.72 6.90 -3.76
C LEU A 425 -2.38 5.93 -2.63
N ALA A 426 -1.41 5.04 -2.87
CA ALA A 426 -0.91 4.11 -1.85
C ALA A 426 -0.34 4.85 -0.63
N ALA A 427 0.55 5.83 -0.81
CA ALA A 427 1.15 6.59 0.29
C ALA A 427 0.12 7.41 1.09
N ALA A 428 -0.92 7.92 0.43
CA ALA A 428 -2.05 8.58 1.09
C ALA A 428 -3.05 7.59 1.73
N SER A 429 -2.86 6.28 1.54
CA SER A 429 -3.73 5.19 2.01
C SER A 429 -5.14 5.16 1.41
N ILE A 430 -5.33 5.75 0.22
CA ILE A 430 -6.65 5.95 -0.38
C ILE A 430 -6.93 4.87 -1.43
N GLU A 431 -8.05 4.18 -1.29
CA GLU A 431 -8.44 3.13 -2.22
C GLU A 431 -8.97 3.71 -3.54
N MET A 432 -8.79 2.97 -4.63
CA MET A 432 -9.25 3.42 -5.94
C MET A 432 -10.77 3.64 -5.99
N SER A 433 -11.58 2.84 -5.29
CA SER A 433 -13.04 3.04 -5.16
C SER A 433 -13.45 4.26 -4.32
N GLU A 434 -12.52 4.84 -3.56
CA GLU A 434 -12.76 6.09 -2.84
C GLU A 434 -12.58 7.30 -3.78
N VAL A 435 -11.62 7.23 -4.73
CA VAL A 435 -11.34 8.32 -5.69
C VAL A 435 -12.05 8.16 -7.04
N LEU A 436 -12.35 6.95 -7.49
CA LEU A 436 -12.95 6.66 -8.81
C LEU A 436 -14.35 6.05 -8.66
N LYS A 437 -15.31 6.55 -9.44
CA LYS A 437 -16.65 5.99 -9.54
C LYS A 437 -16.76 5.11 -10.80
N LEU A 438 -16.51 3.82 -10.63
CA LEU A 438 -16.75 2.78 -11.64
C LEU A 438 -17.73 1.72 -11.10
N LYS A 439 -19.01 1.89 -11.43
CA LYS A 439 -20.05 0.86 -11.23
C LYS A 439 -20.98 0.86 -12.44
N THR A 440 -21.01 -0.25 -13.16
CA THR A 440 -21.92 -0.54 -14.28
C THR A 440 -22.74 -1.78 -13.95
N ARG A 441 -23.55 -2.28 -14.90
CA ARG A 441 -24.36 -3.49 -14.69
C ARG A 441 -23.51 -4.77 -14.47
N HIS A 442 -22.27 -4.78 -14.97
CA HIS A 442 -21.41 -5.98 -15.03
C HIS A 442 -19.93 -5.72 -14.69
N MET A 443 -19.59 -4.50 -14.25
CA MET A 443 -18.25 -4.15 -13.76
C MET A 443 -18.36 -3.23 -12.55
N GLU A 444 -17.65 -3.53 -11.48
CA GLU A 444 -17.60 -2.70 -10.28
C GLU A 444 -16.18 -2.64 -9.72
N LEU A 445 -15.77 -1.44 -9.29
CA LEU A 445 -14.51 -1.20 -8.59
C LEU A 445 -14.71 -1.37 -7.08
N VAL A 446 -14.04 -2.36 -6.50
CA VAL A 446 -14.10 -2.73 -5.08
C VAL A 446 -12.71 -2.56 -4.49
N GLY A 447 -12.53 -1.55 -3.63
CA GLY A 447 -11.21 -1.13 -3.16
C GLY A 447 -10.30 -0.75 -4.32
N ASN A 448 -9.17 -1.45 -4.45
CA ASN A 448 -8.23 -1.29 -5.56
C ASN A 448 -8.49 -2.21 -6.77
N ARG A 449 -9.59 -2.99 -6.79
CA ARG A 449 -9.80 -4.12 -7.72
C ARG A 449 -11.03 -3.91 -8.61
N ILE A 450 -10.87 -4.00 -9.93
CA ILE A 450 -12.01 -3.92 -10.87
C ILE A 450 -12.55 -5.33 -11.11
N ARG A 451 -13.68 -5.66 -10.48
CA ARG A 451 -14.39 -6.92 -10.73
C ARG A 451 -15.20 -6.83 -12.02
N VAL A 452 -15.20 -7.90 -12.79
CA VAL A 452 -15.86 -8.04 -14.08
C VAL A 452 -16.69 -9.33 -14.08
N ASP A 453 -18.00 -9.18 -14.12
CA ASP A 453 -18.95 -10.26 -14.42
C ASP A 453 -18.80 -10.64 -15.90
N LEU A 454 -18.38 -11.88 -16.17
CA LEU A 454 -18.21 -12.35 -17.53
C LEU A 454 -19.51 -12.79 -18.20
N ASP A 455 -20.53 -13.21 -17.44
CA ASP A 455 -21.76 -13.81 -17.95
C ASP A 455 -22.65 -12.74 -18.59
N GLY A 456 -22.97 -11.69 -17.83
CA GLY A 456 -23.83 -10.61 -18.31
C GLY A 456 -23.17 -9.71 -19.38
N LEU A 457 -21.84 -9.67 -19.44
CA LEU A 457 -21.10 -9.05 -20.56
C LEU A 457 -21.01 -9.94 -21.80
N PHE A 458 -20.99 -11.27 -21.66
CA PHE A 458 -20.84 -12.23 -22.77
C PHE A 458 -22.02 -13.23 -22.85
N PRO A 459 -23.28 -12.76 -22.92
CA PRO A 459 -24.45 -13.64 -22.83
C PRO A 459 -24.47 -14.70 -23.94
N PRO A 460 -25.08 -15.88 -23.70
CA PRO A 460 -25.07 -16.98 -24.65
C PRO A 460 -25.68 -16.59 -26.00
N PRO A 461 -25.07 -16.96 -27.13
CA PRO A 461 -25.60 -16.65 -28.45
C PRO A 461 -26.94 -17.37 -28.67
N ARG A 462 -27.95 -16.63 -29.12
CA ARG A 462 -29.12 -17.22 -29.77
C ARG A 462 -28.72 -17.58 -31.19
N LEU A 463 -28.89 -18.85 -31.56
CA LEU A 463 -28.78 -19.30 -32.94
C LEU A 463 -30.19 -19.27 -33.55
N ASP A 464 -30.32 -18.55 -34.66
CA ASP A 464 -31.56 -18.42 -35.42
C ASP A 464 -31.18 -18.61 -36.90
N PHE A 465 -31.69 -19.67 -37.52
CA PHE A 465 -31.30 -20.09 -38.86
C PHE A 465 -32.42 -20.85 -39.55
N ARG A 466 -32.47 -20.73 -40.89
CA ARG A 466 -33.47 -21.39 -41.73
C ARG A 466 -32.80 -22.48 -42.56
N VAL A 467 -33.27 -23.72 -42.43
CA VAL A 467 -32.87 -24.81 -43.32
C VAL A 467 -33.48 -24.58 -44.70
N SER A 468 -32.64 -24.53 -45.74
CA SER A 468 -33.06 -24.32 -47.14
C SER A 468 -33.30 -25.66 -47.87
N ARG A 469 -32.45 -26.66 -47.60
CA ARG A 469 -32.57 -28.03 -48.13
C ARG A 469 -32.07 -29.04 -47.09
N LEU A 470 -32.77 -30.18 -47.04
CA LEU A 470 -32.36 -31.38 -46.30
C LEU A 470 -32.25 -32.53 -47.31
N ALA A 471 -31.18 -33.31 -47.24
CA ALA A 471 -30.99 -34.51 -48.05
C ALA A 471 -30.28 -35.60 -47.26
N LEU A 472 -30.58 -36.88 -47.54
CA LEU A 472 -29.66 -37.97 -47.21
C LEU A 472 -28.79 -38.27 -48.43
N ALA A 473 -27.51 -38.49 -48.19
CA ALA A 473 -26.54 -39.02 -49.13
C ALA A 473 -25.85 -40.24 -48.50
N ASP A 474 -25.06 -40.99 -49.27
CA ASP A 474 -24.49 -42.27 -48.83
C ASP A 474 -23.51 -42.17 -47.64
N GLY A 475 -23.03 -40.95 -47.34
CA GLY A 475 -22.23 -40.62 -46.14
C GLY A 475 -22.99 -40.00 -44.97
N GLY A 476 -24.32 -39.80 -45.07
CA GLY A 476 -25.16 -39.25 -44.00
C GLY A 476 -26.09 -38.10 -44.41
N MET A 477 -26.62 -37.40 -43.41
CA MET A 477 -27.61 -36.33 -43.57
C MET A 477 -26.95 -34.97 -43.86
N GLN A 478 -27.21 -34.41 -45.03
CA GLN A 478 -26.77 -33.08 -45.44
C GLN A 478 -27.84 -32.03 -45.13
N LEU A 479 -27.43 -30.98 -44.41
CA LEU A 479 -28.24 -29.82 -44.03
C LEU A 479 -27.69 -28.56 -44.71
N ALA A 480 -28.45 -27.97 -45.63
CA ALA A 480 -28.14 -26.67 -46.21
C ALA A 480 -28.87 -25.55 -45.47
N LEU A 481 -28.16 -24.45 -45.21
CA LEU A 481 -28.62 -23.29 -44.43
C LEU A 481 -28.66 -22.00 -45.28
N GLY A 482 -28.70 -22.16 -46.61
CA GLY A 482 -28.64 -21.08 -47.61
C GLY A 482 -28.76 -21.64 -49.04
N ASP A 483 -28.77 -20.76 -50.04
CA ASP A 483 -29.23 -21.11 -51.40
C ASP A 483 -28.11 -21.45 -52.41
N SER A 484 -26.83 -21.31 -52.04
CA SER A 484 -25.69 -21.73 -52.88
C SER A 484 -24.62 -22.49 -52.09
N LEU A 485 -24.03 -23.48 -52.74
CA LEU A 485 -22.76 -24.07 -52.35
C LEU A 485 -21.64 -23.26 -53.03
N ALA A 486 -20.60 -22.91 -52.27
CA ALA A 486 -19.32 -22.49 -52.86
C ALA A 486 -18.52 -23.75 -53.25
N ASP A 487 -17.61 -23.61 -54.22
CA ASP A 487 -16.66 -24.68 -54.55
C ASP A 487 -15.71 -24.92 -53.36
N LEU A 488 -15.94 -26.04 -52.65
CA LEU A 488 -15.15 -26.45 -51.49
C LEU A 488 -13.77 -26.95 -51.94
N GLN A 489 -12.71 -26.22 -51.56
CA GLN A 489 -11.34 -26.61 -51.88
C GLN A 489 -10.78 -27.46 -50.75
N TRP A 490 -11.02 -28.77 -50.80
CA TRP A 490 -10.47 -29.75 -49.86
C TRP A 490 -8.94 -29.56 -49.71
N PRO A 491 -8.45 -29.10 -48.53
CA PRO A 491 -7.03 -28.87 -48.35
C PRO A 491 -6.28 -30.21 -48.35
N ALA A 492 -5.05 -30.21 -48.86
CA ALA A 492 -4.20 -31.40 -48.99
C ALA A 492 -3.64 -31.88 -47.64
N LEU A 493 -4.54 -32.24 -46.72
CA LEU A 493 -4.25 -32.71 -45.37
C LEU A 493 -4.07 -34.24 -45.35
N ARG A 494 -3.06 -34.71 -44.61
CA ARG A 494 -3.14 -36.02 -43.96
C ARG A 494 -4.07 -35.91 -42.74
N ALA A 495 -5.37 -35.81 -43.00
CA ALA A 495 -6.39 -35.83 -41.95
C ALA A 495 -6.48 -37.23 -41.32
N PRO A 496 -6.81 -37.35 -40.02
CA PRO A 496 -7.14 -38.64 -39.40
C PRO A 496 -8.51 -39.14 -39.89
N ASP A 497 -8.82 -40.42 -39.67
CA ASP A 497 -10.05 -41.07 -40.17
C ASP A 497 -11.38 -40.48 -39.64
N SER A 498 -11.31 -39.57 -38.64
CA SER A 498 -12.46 -38.86 -38.09
C SER A 498 -12.08 -37.43 -37.71
N TYR A 499 -12.71 -36.47 -38.40
CA TYR A 499 -12.46 -35.04 -38.26
C TYR A 499 -13.74 -34.24 -38.59
N MET A 500 -13.73 -32.94 -38.27
CA MET A 500 -14.71 -31.96 -38.74
C MET A 500 -13.92 -30.77 -39.28
N PHE A 501 -14.06 -30.49 -40.57
CA PHE A 501 -13.43 -29.35 -41.24
C PHE A 501 -14.47 -28.27 -41.50
N ILE A 502 -14.08 -27.00 -41.32
CA ILE A 502 -14.95 -25.85 -41.55
C ILE A 502 -14.17 -24.80 -42.35
N GLU A 503 -14.69 -24.48 -43.53
CA GLU A 503 -14.17 -23.50 -44.47
C GLU A 503 -15.26 -22.50 -44.83
N GLY A 504 -14.94 -21.21 -44.74
CA GLY A 504 -15.90 -20.11 -44.90
C GLY A 504 -16.80 -19.90 -43.67
N GLY A 505 -17.66 -18.88 -43.78
CA GLY A 505 -18.52 -18.42 -42.68
C GLY A 505 -17.74 -17.83 -41.48
N ASP A 506 -18.49 -17.42 -40.45
CA ASP A 506 -17.94 -16.74 -39.27
C ASP A 506 -18.16 -17.58 -38.01
N ILE A 507 -17.14 -18.33 -37.57
CA ILE A 507 -17.27 -19.14 -36.34
C ILE A 507 -17.03 -18.25 -35.11
N LYS A 508 -18.08 -18.00 -34.33
CA LYS A 508 -17.98 -17.29 -33.06
C LYS A 508 -17.64 -18.23 -31.90
N MET A 509 -16.37 -18.24 -31.49
CA MET A 509 -15.88 -18.97 -30.31
C MET A 509 -15.70 -18.01 -29.12
N ALA A 510 -16.63 -18.09 -28.17
CA ALA A 510 -16.81 -17.14 -27.07
C ALA A 510 -16.98 -15.68 -27.55
N ARG A 511 -15.88 -14.96 -27.71
CA ARG A 511 -15.84 -13.55 -28.16
C ARG A 511 -15.10 -13.39 -29.49
N THR A 512 -14.12 -14.24 -29.75
CA THR A 512 -13.39 -14.26 -31.02
C THR A 512 -14.32 -14.74 -32.12
N VAL A 513 -14.52 -13.91 -33.14
CA VAL A 513 -15.14 -14.32 -34.40
C VAL A 513 -14.01 -14.69 -35.35
N LEU A 514 -13.93 -15.96 -35.72
CA LEU A 514 -13.06 -16.42 -36.80
C LEU A 514 -13.78 -16.16 -38.12
N VAL A 515 -13.58 -14.94 -38.65
CA VAL A 515 -14.20 -14.45 -39.89
C VAL A 515 -13.60 -15.19 -41.09
N LYS A 516 -14.43 -15.70 -42.00
CA LYS A 516 -14.03 -16.65 -43.05
C LYS A 516 -13.20 -17.80 -42.49
N ALA A 517 -13.80 -18.60 -41.62
CA ALA A 517 -13.11 -19.66 -40.90
C ALA A 517 -12.39 -20.66 -41.82
N TYR A 518 -11.26 -21.18 -41.32
CA TYR A 518 -10.45 -22.21 -41.96
C TYR A 518 -9.87 -23.08 -40.85
N ALA A 519 -10.63 -24.08 -40.43
CA ALA A 519 -10.42 -24.78 -39.15
C ALA A 519 -10.65 -26.28 -39.24
N LEU A 520 -9.80 -27.05 -38.57
CA LEU A 520 -9.83 -28.52 -38.53
C LEU A 520 -9.95 -29.01 -37.08
N PHE A 521 -11.09 -29.63 -36.76
CA PHE A 521 -11.33 -30.30 -35.49
C PHE A 521 -10.95 -31.78 -35.58
N THR A 522 -10.19 -32.29 -34.62
CA THR A 522 -9.80 -33.71 -34.51
C THR A 522 -9.97 -34.21 -33.08
N SER A 523 -9.96 -35.52 -32.87
CA SER A 523 -9.80 -36.08 -31.52
C SER A 523 -8.43 -35.69 -30.94
N LEU A 524 -8.37 -35.46 -29.62
CA LEU A 524 -7.13 -35.32 -28.85
C LEU A 524 -6.40 -36.67 -28.66
N SER A 525 -7.11 -37.79 -28.81
CA SER A 525 -6.57 -39.15 -28.75
C SER A 525 -6.43 -39.72 -30.16
N PRO A 526 -5.20 -39.92 -30.69
CA PRO A 526 -4.99 -40.49 -32.01
C PRO A 526 -5.68 -41.85 -32.17
N GLY A 527 -6.31 -42.08 -33.34
CA GLY A 527 -7.05 -43.31 -33.63
C GLY A 527 -8.42 -43.43 -32.97
N GLN A 528 -8.89 -42.43 -32.20
CA GLN A 528 -10.27 -42.40 -31.70
C GLN A 528 -11.17 -41.47 -32.55
N PRO A 529 -12.47 -41.79 -32.72
CA PRO A 529 -13.40 -40.95 -33.44
C PRO A 529 -13.62 -39.59 -32.75
N LEU A 530 -13.92 -38.57 -33.56
CA LEU A 530 -14.26 -37.23 -33.08
C LEU A 530 -15.66 -37.21 -32.45
N LEU A 531 -15.73 -37.14 -31.12
CA LEU A 531 -16.99 -37.03 -30.37
C LEU A 531 -17.28 -35.57 -29.98
N PHE A 532 -17.77 -34.76 -30.92
CA PHE A 532 -18.11 -33.36 -30.69
C PHE A 532 -19.59 -33.16 -30.30
N ASN A 533 -19.84 -32.66 -29.09
CA ASN A 533 -21.19 -32.46 -28.55
C ASN A 533 -21.56 -30.97 -28.54
N LEU A 534 -22.48 -30.53 -29.40
CA LEU A 534 -22.91 -29.12 -29.51
C LEU A 534 -23.42 -28.49 -28.20
N TYR A 535 -23.84 -29.28 -27.20
CA TYR A 535 -24.31 -28.79 -25.91
C TYR A 535 -23.20 -28.73 -24.83
N ASP A 536 -22.10 -29.49 -24.98
CA ASP A 536 -20.97 -29.52 -24.03
C ASP A 536 -19.61 -29.17 -24.68
N TYR A 537 -19.62 -28.69 -25.93
CA TYR A 537 -18.43 -28.34 -26.72
C TYR A 537 -17.49 -27.37 -25.99
N ARG A 538 -18.04 -26.52 -25.10
CA ARG A 538 -17.27 -25.61 -24.25
C ARG A 538 -16.30 -26.36 -23.34
N ARG A 539 -16.73 -27.45 -22.71
CA ARG A 539 -15.85 -28.31 -21.88
C ARG A 539 -14.89 -29.13 -22.74
N GLN A 540 -15.34 -29.62 -23.89
CA GLN A 540 -14.50 -30.37 -24.84
C GLN A 540 -13.36 -29.51 -25.43
N LEU A 541 -13.61 -28.20 -25.62
CA LEU A 541 -12.61 -27.20 -26.00
C LEU A 541 -11.72 -26.78 -24.82
N GLN A 542 -12.27 -26.57 -23.62
CA GLN A 542 -11.50 -26.24 -22.42
C GLN A 542 -10.46 -27.32 -22.06
N ASN A 543 -10.81 -28.59 -22.30
CA ASN A 543 -9.93 -29.74 -22.09
C ASN A 543 -9.15 -30.14 -23.36
N GLY A 544 -9.22 -29.33 -24.42
CA GLY A 544 -8.59 -29.57 -25.73
C GLY A 544 -7.28 -28.81 -25.93
N VAL A 545 -6.72 -28.92 -27.14
CA VAL A 545 -5.51 -28.19 -27.56
C VAL A 545 -5.80 -27.47 -28.88
N ILE A 546 -5.56 -26.15 -28.91
CA ILE A 546 -5.72 -25.31 -30.11
C ILE A 546 -4.33 -24.93 -30.63
N ARG A 547 -4.12 -25.03 -31.94
CA ARG A 547 -2.88 -24.65 -32.64
C ARG A 547 -3.21 -23.87 -33.92
N LEU A 548 -2.39 -22.90 -34.26
CA LEU A 548 -2.39 -22.26 -35.58
C LEU A 548 -1.28 -22.90 -36.43
N ARG A 549 -1.59 -23.27 -37.67
CA ARG A 549 -0.64 -23.79 -38.66
C ARG A 549 -0.05 -22.65 -39.50
N GLU A 550 1.07 -22.94 -40.18
CA GLU A 550 1.76 -21.99 -41.06
C GLU A 550 0.94 -21.60 -42.30
N ASP A 551 0.00 -22.45 -42.72
CA ASP A 551 -1.00 -22.20 -43.76
C ASP A 551 -2.23 -21.41 -43.27
N GLY A 552 -2.18 -20.88 -42.04
CA GLY A 552 -3.27 -20.13 -41.41
C GLY A 552 -4.41 -20.98 -40.85
N MET A 553 -4.37 -22.31 -41.00
CA MET A 553 -5.44 -23.19 -40.51
C MET A 553 -5.43 -23.31 -38.98
N VAL A 554 -6.60 -23.16 -38.37
CA VAL A 554 -6.79 -23.36 -36.92
C VAL A 554 -7.09 -24.83 -36.64
N GLN A 555 -6.12 -25.58 -36.10
CA GLN A 555 -6.30 -26.97 -35.70
C GLN A 555 -6.73 -27.07 -34.24
N ILE A 556 -7.79 -27.83 -33.97
CA ILE A 556 -8.47 -27.93 -32.67
C ILE A 556 -8.62 -29.41 -32.30
N ALA A 557 -7.78 -29.89 -31.38
CA ALA A 557 -7.86 -31.25 -30.86
C ALA A 557 -8.74 -31.28 -29.60
N VAL A 558 -9.94 -31.86 -29.69
CA VAL A 558 -10.91 -31.89 -28.56
C VAL A 558 -10.80 -33.15 -27.74
N SER A 559 -10.94 -33.02 -26.41
CA SER A 559 -10.93 -34.17 -25.50
C SER A 559 -12.23 -34.96 -25.60
N PRO A 560 -12.20 -36.32 -25.64
CA PRO A 560 -13.39 -37.17 -25.73
C PRO A 560 -14.17 -37.21 -24.41
N VAL A 561 -14.83 -36.10 -24.07
CA VAL A 561 -15.75 -36.01 -22.92
C VAL A 561 -16.98 -36.85 -23.22
N LYS A 562 -17.14 -37.95 -22.47
CA LYS A 562 -18.35 -38.78 -22.47
C LYS A 562 -19.54 -37.90 -22.05
N ALA A 563 -20.60 -37.86 -22.84
CA ALA A 563 -21.74 -37.00 -22.57
C ALA A 563 -22.34 -37.29 -21.17
N PRO A 564 -22.79 -36.25 -20.43
CA PRO A 564 -23.60 -36.47 -19.24
C PRO A 564 -24.88 -37.22 -19.63
N ALA A 565 -25.40 -38.05 -18.71
CA ALA A 565 -26.69 -38.71 -18.92
C ALA A 565 -27.78 -37.66 -19.21
N PRO A 566 -28.75 -37.96 -20.08
CA PRO A 566 -29.84 -37.03 -20.37
C PRO A 566 -30.59 -36.69 -19.08
N LEU A 567 -30.91 -35.42 -18.87
CA LEU A 567 -31.88 -35.05 -17.84
C LEU A 567 -33.22 -35.71 -18.22
N GLU A 568 -33.74 -36.57 -17.34
CA GLU A 568 -35.14 -36.96 -17.40
C GLU A 568 -36.01 -35.70 -17.28
N ALA A 569 -37.00 -35.59 -18.17
CA ALA A 569 -37.79 -34.38 -18.30
C ALA A 569 -38.64 -34.16 -17.05
N ARG A 570 -38.47 -33.00 -16.39
CA ARG A 570 -39.47 -32.48 -15.46
C ARG A 570 -40.64 -31.92 -16.26
N LEU A 571 -41.64 -32.76 -16.48
CA LEU A 571 -43.05 -32.39 -16.67
C LEU A 571 -43.84 -32.89 -15.45
#